data_AF-A0A6G3TMU1-F1
#
_entry.id   AF-A0A6G3TMU1-F1
#
_cell.length_a   1.000
_cell.length_b   1.000
_cell.length_c   1.000
_cell.angle_alpha   90.00
_cell.angle_beta   90.00
_cell.angle_gamma   90.00
#
_symmetry.space_group_name_H-M   'P 1'
#
loop_
_entity.id
_entity.type
_entity.pdbx_description
1 polymer ?
#
loop_
_entity_poly.entity_id
_entity_poly.type
_entity_poly.pdbx_seq_one_letter_code
_entity_poly.pdbx_strand_id
1 'polypeptide(L)'
;GATVLLKGSTTLVASAKGGPVRVNATGTSWLATAGSGDVLSGLAGSLLAAGLSAVDAGSVGAYLHGLAGRFASEGAPTGAHDVAAAIPRAWRDVRGE
;
A
#
# COMPACT_ATOMS: atom_id res chain seq x y z
N GLY A 1 7.83 -6.39 -19.37
CA GLY A 1 8.49 -6.45 -18.05
C GLY A 1 7.47 -6.25 -16.95
N ALA A 2 7.80 -6.57 -15.69
CA ALA A 2 6.91 -6.47 -14.54
C ALA A 2 7.46 -5.54 -13.45
N THR A 3 6.58 -4.90 -12.68
CA THR A 3 6.96 -4.28 -11.40
C THR A 3 6.60 -5.25 -10.28
N VAL A 4 7.51 -5.48 -9.34
CA VAL A 4 7.34 -6.42 -8.24
C VAL A 4 7.21 -5.65 -6.93
N LEU A 5 6.17 -5.99 -6.16
CA LEU A 5 5.99 -5.55 -4.77
C LEU A 5 6.29 -6.74 -3.86
N LEU A 6 7.47 -6.77 -3.25
CA LEU A 6 7.80 -7.74 -2.21
C LEU A 6 7.22 -7.25 -0.89
N LYS A 7 6.08 -7.84 -0.48
CA LYS A 7 5.34 -7.43 0.72
C LYS A 7 6.05 -7.90 1.99
N GLY A 8 5.96 -7.09 3.03
CA GLY A 8 6.45 -7.37 4.38
C GLY A 8 6.11 -6.21 5.31
N SER A 9 6.69 -6.21 6.52
CA SER A 9 6.66 -5.01 7.39
C SER A 9 7.28 -3.79 6.70
N THR A 10 8.26 -4.06 5.83
CA THR A 10 8.79 -3.12 4.85
C THR A 10 8.52 -3.67 3.45
N THR A 11 7.71 -2.96 2.66
CA THR A 11 7.43 -3.36 1.28
C THR A 11 8.49 -2.80 0.34
N LEU A 12 9.07 -3.64 -0.50
CA LEU A 12 10.02 -3.24 -1.54
C LEU A 12 9.33 -3.19 -2.90
N VAL A 13 9.56 -2.12 -3.66
CA VAL A 13 9.01 -1.93 -5.01
C VAL A 13 10.16 -1.88 -6.01
N ALA A 14 10.23 -2.89 -6.88
CA ALA A 14 11.30 -3.04 -7.86
C ALA A 14 10.75 -3.02 -9.30
N SER A 15 11.43 -2.30 -10.19
CA SER A 15 11.08 -2.18 -11.60
C SER A 15 11.85 -3.18 -12.45
N ALA A 16 11.20 -3.81 -13.43
CA ALA A 16 11.90 -4.62 -14.45
C ALA A 16 12.84 -3.80 -15.35
N LYS A 17 12.76 -2.46 -15.34
CA LYS A 17 13.70 -1.61 -16.09
C LYS A 17 15.02 -1.38 -15.34
N GLY A 18 15.19 -1.95 -14.14
CA GLY A 18 16.32 -1.66 -13.27
C GLY A 18 16.17 -0.33 -12.54
N GLY A 19 17.24 0.07 -11.82
CA GLY A 19 17.27 1.29 -11.01
C GLY A 19 16.99 1.06 -9.51
N PRO A 20 16.86 2.15 -8.73
CA PRO A 20 16.69 2.06 -7.28
C PRO A 20 15.42 1.31 -6.88
N VAL A 21 15.54 0.43 -5.89
CA VAL A 21 14.38 -0.19 -5.21
C VAL A 21 13.77 0.85 -4.29
N ARG A 22 12.47 1.09 -4.42
CA ARG A 22 11.74 1.97 -3.49
C ARG A 22 11.34 1.16 -2.26
N VAL A 23 11.49 1.78 -1.09
CA VAL A 23 11.27 1.14 0.21
C VAL A 23 10.11 1.83 0.89
N ASN A 24 9.07 1.07 1.25
CA ASN A 24 7.96 1.56 2.04
C ASN A 24 8.00 0.98 3.46
N ALA A 25 8.33 1.81 4.44
CA ALA A 25 8.38 1.45 5.85
C ALA A 25 7.07 1.76 6.62
N THR A 26 5.98 2.13 5.93
CA THR A 26 4.69 2.41 6.60
C THR A 26 3.95 1.15 7.05
N GLY A 27 4.35 -0.04 6.57
CA GLY A 27 3.74 -1.31 6.97
C GLY A 27 3.78 -1.55 8.49
N THR A 28 2.80 -2.30 8.98
CA THR A 28 2.70 -2.74 10.38
C THR A 28 2.47 -4.25 10.43
N SER A 29 2.76 -4.88 11.56
CA SER A 29 2.42 -6.29 11.80
C SER A 29 0.91 -6.54 11.71
N TRP A 30 0.09 -5.52 11.99
CA TRP A 30 -1.37 -5.59 11.92
C TRP A 30 -1.90 -5.82 10.50
N LEU A 31 -1.11 -5.54 9.46
CA LEU A 31 -1.45 -5.86 8.07
C LEU A 31 -1.24 -7.34 7.71
N ALA A 32 -0.67 -8.15 8.61
CA ALA A 32 -0.58 -9.60 8.46
C ALA A 32 -1.94 -10.29 8.71
N THR A 33 -2.99 -9.77 8.08
CA THR A 33 -4.37 -10.26 8.13
C THR A 33 -4.79 -10.77 6.76
N ALA A 34 -5.66 -11.78 6.72
CA ALA A 34 -6.18 -12.30 5.47
C ALA A 34 -6.91 -11.20 4.68
N GLY A 35 -6.63 -11.12 3.38
CA GLY A 35 -7.25 -10.13 2.48
C GLY A 35 -6.56 -8.76 2.42
N SER A 36 -5.60 -8.44 3.30
CA SER A 36 -4.85 -7.16 3.19
C SER A 36 -4.11 -7.05 1.84
N GLY A 37 -3.63 -8.20 1.35
CA GLY A 37 -3.02 -8.30 0.04
C GLY A 37 -3.96 -7.94 -1.12
N ASP A 38 -5.26 -8.18 -0.98
CA ASP A 38 -6.30 -7.87 -1.97
C ASP A 38 -6.65 -6.38 -1.95
N VAL A 39 -6.64 -5.76 -0.76
CA VAL A 39 -6.77 -4.31 -0.63
C VAL A 39 -5.62 -3.59 -1.33
N LEU A 40 -4.38 -4.03 -1.11
CA LEU A 40 -3.21 -3.47 -1.77
C LEU A 40 -3.24 -3.66 -3.30
N SER A 41 -3.63 -4.84 -3.80
CA SER A 41 -3.70 -5.09 -5.23
C SER A 41 -4.82 -4.28 -5.90
N GLY A 42 -5.99 -4.16 -5.25
CA GLY A 42 -7.08 -3.30 -5.69
C GLY A 42 -6.65 -1.84 -5.80
N LEU A 43 -5.98 -1.32 -4.76
CA LEU A 43 -5.46 0.05 -4.75
C LEU A 43 -4.43 0.29 -5.88
N ALA A 44 -3.48 -0.62 -6.05
CA ALA A 44 -2.51 -0.54 -7.14
C ALA A 44 -3.21 -0.58 -8.52
N GLY A 45 -4.22 -1.44 -8.69
CA GLY A 45 -5.03 -1.53 -9.89
C GLY A 45 -5.78 -0.22 -10.20
N SER A 46 -6.41 0.40 -9.19
CA SER A 46 -7.10 1.69 -9.35
C SER A 46 -6.13 2.81 -9.72
N LEU A 47 -4.93 2.85 -9.13
CA LEU A 47 -3.91 3.84 -9.46
C LEU A 47 -3.35 3.65 -10.88
N LEU A 48 -3.16 2.40 -11.32
CA LEU A 48 -2.82 2.08 -12.70
C LEU A 48 -3.92 2.57 -13.66
N ALA A 49 -5.19 2.30 -13.34
CA ALA A 49 -6.32 2.76 -14.14
C ALA A 49 -6.43 4.30 -14.19
N ALA A 50 -5.99 4.99 -13.13
CA ALA A 50 -5.89 6.44 -13.09
C ALA A 50 -4.67 7.02 -13.83
N GLY A 51 -3.82 6.18 -14.45
CA GLY A 51 -2.73 6.60 -15.32
C GLY A 51 -1.34 6.65 -14.67
N LEU A 52 -1.17 6.18 -13.43
CA LEU A 52 0.16 6.07 -12.83
C LEU A 52 0.99 4.98 -13.52
N SER A 53 2.31 5.18 -13.56
CA SER A 53 3.23 4.11 -13.96
C SER A 53 3.16 2.94 -12.96
N ALA A 54 3.49 1.72 -13.38
CA ALA A 54 3.42 0.56 -12.47
C ALA A 54 4.30 0.70 -11.21
N VAL A 55 5.46 1.34 -11.33
CA VAL A 55 6.34 1.61 -10.18
C VAL A 55 5.72 2.64 -9.25
N ASP A 56 5.11 3.70 -9.79
CA ASP A 56 4.45 4.73 -8.99
C ASP A 56 3.16 4.22 -8.35
N ALA A 57 2.32 3.51 -9.10
CA ALA A 57 1.10 2.88 -8.59
C ALA A 57 1.43 1.90 -7.46
N GLY A 58 2.46 1.07 -7.62
CA GLY A 58 2.94 0.17 -6.57
C GLY A 58 3.47 0.91 -5.34
N SER A 59 4.20 2.01 -5.54
CA SER A 59 4.79 2.80 -4.44
C SER A 59 3.73 3.55 -3.64
N VAL A 60 2.85 4.28 -4.34
CA VAL A 60 1.74 5.02 -3.73
C VAL A 60 0.75 4.06 -3.07
N GLY A 61 0.41 2.96 -3.75
CA GLY A 61 -0.46 1.93 -3.20
C GLY A 61 0.11 1.31 -1.93
N ALA A 62 1.39 0.93 -1.91
CA ALA A 62 2.04 0.39 -0.71
C ALA A 62 2.04 1.40 0.45
N TYR A 63 2.35 2.66 0.17
CA TYR A 63 2.39 3.72 1.18
C TYR A 63 1.03 3.95 1.83
N LEU A 64 -0.01 4.19 1.02
CA LEU A 64 -1.38 4.41 1.46
C LEU A 64 -1.96 3.20 2.19
N HIS A 65 -1.70 1.99 1.70
CA HIS A 65 -2.12 0.75 2.38
C HIS A 65 -1.47 0.63 3.77
N GLY A 66 -0.18 0.94 3.90
CA GLY A 66 0.51 0.95 5.18
C GLY A 66 -0.05 1.97 6.17
N LEU A 67 -0.30 3.19 5.69
CA LEU A 67 -0.88 4.27 6.48
C LEU A 67 -2.33 3.96 6.91
N ALA A 68 -3.15 3.44 6.00
CA ALA A 68 -4.49 2.96 6.30
C ALA A 68 -4.47 1.83 7.36
N GLY A 69 -3.50 0.92 7.28
CA GLY A 69 -3.27 -0.10 8.31
C GLY A 69 -2.97 0.50 9.69
N ARG A 70 -2.17 1.57 9.77
CA ARG A 70 -1.91 2.27 11.03
C ARG A 70 -3.17 2.92 11.59
N PHE A 71 -3.96 3.56 10.74
CA PHE A 71 -5.21 4.21 11.13
C PHE A 71 -6.30 3.23 11.54
N ALA A 72 -6.40 2.07 10.88
CA ALA A 72 -7.40 1.06 11.19
C ALA A 72 -7.05 0.24 12.44
N SER A 73 -5.77 -0.08 12.63
CA SER A 73 -5.34 -0.93 13.75
C SER A 73 -5.42 -0.25 15.11
N GLU A 74 -5.13 1.04 15.21
CA GLU A 74 -5.04 1.77 16.49
C GLU A 74 -4.20 1.03 17.57
N GLY A 75 -3.20 0.24 17.15
CA GLY A 75 -2.36 -0.57 18.04
C GLY A 75 -2.86 -1.99 18.34
N ALA A 76 -3.91 -2.46 17.66
CA ALA A 76 -4.50 -3.78 17.80
C ALA A 76 -4.65 -4.50 16.43
N PRO A 77 -4.92 -5.82 16.41
CA PRO A 77 -5.23 -6.53 15.16
C PRO A 77 -6.37 -5.87 14.38
N THR A 78 -6.26 -5.83 13.04
CA THR A 78 -7.25 -5.23 12.14
C THR A 78 -7.66 -6.19 11.03
N GLY A 79 -8.89 -6.08 10.53
CA GLY A 79 -9.34 -6.81 9.35
C GLY A 79 -8.99 -6.06 8.06
N ALA A 80 -8.92 -6.78 6.93
CA ALA A 80 -8.72 -6.16 5.62
C ALA A 80 -9.82 -5.15 5.26
N HIS A 81 -11.05 -5.40 5.72
CA HIS A 81 -12.16 -4.48 5.51
C HIS A 81 -11.92 -3.13 6.17
N ASP A 82 -11.44 -3.12 7.42
CA ASP A 82 -11.13 -1.89 8.17
C ASP A 82 -9.99 -1.10 7.50
N VAL A 83 -8.96 -1.83 7.02
CA VAL A 83 -7.88 -1.22 6.24
C VAL A 83 -8.42 -0.54 4.98
N ALA A 84 -9.31 -1.20 4.24
CA ALA A 84 -9.93 -0.61 3.05
C ALA A 84 -10.77 0.63 3.41
N ALA A 85 -11.55 0.58 4.49
CA ALA A 85 -12.35 1.69 4.99
C ALA A 85 -11.50 2.89 5.43
N ALA A 86 -10.25 2.66 5.87
CA ALA A 86 -9.31 3.69 6.27
C ALA A 86 -8.55 4.35 5.10
N ILE A 87 -8.64 3.84 3.86
CA ILE A 87 -7.93 4.41 2.70
C ILE A 87 -8.29 5.89 2.45
N PRO A 88 -9.57 6.33 2.46
CA PRO A 88 -9.90 7.74 2.28
C PRO A 88 -9.25 8.66 3.33
N ARG A 89 -9.13 8.19 4.57
CA ARG A 89 -8.40 8.92 5.63
C ARG A 89 -6.91 9.00 5.32
N ALA A 90 -6.28 7.90 4.92
CA ALA A 90 -4.87 7.88 4.49
C ALA A 90 -4.61 8.81 3.29
N TRP A 91 -5.56 8.88 2.36
CA TRP A 91 -5.45 9.76 1.20
C TRP A 91 -5.49 11.24 1.56
N ARG A 92 -6.44 11.64 2.43
CA ARG A 92 -6.57 13.01 2.93
C ARG A 92 -5.32 13.46 3.71
N ASP A 93 -4.82 12.60 4.58
CA ASP A 93 -3.57 12.84 5.33
C ASP A 93 -2.39 13.15 4.40
N VAL A 94 -2.20 12.38 3.33
CA VAL A 94 -1.16 12.63 2.32
C VAL A 94 -1.38 13.92 1.53
N ARG A 95 -2.63 14.33 1.31
CA ARG A 95 -2.97 15.59 0.64
C ARG A 95 -2.85 16.81 1.55
N GLY A 96 -2.76 16.62 2.88
CA GLY A 96 -2.80 17.69 3.86
C GLY A 96 -4.20 18.27 4.06
N GLU A 97 -5.24 17.46 3.80
CA GLU A 97 -6.67 17.78 3.97
C GLU A 97 -7.24 17.11 5.23
#